data_AF-A0A9W6PKX0-F1
#
_entry.id   AF-A0A9W6PKX0-F1
#
_cell.length_a   1.000
_cell.length_b   1.000
_cell.length_c   1.000
_cell.angle_alpha   90.00
_cell.angle_beta   90.00
_cell.angle_gamma   90.00
#
_symmetry.space_group_name_H-M   'P 1'
#
loop_
_entity.id
_entity.type
_entity.pdbx_description
1 polymer ?
#
loop_
_entity_poly.entity_id
_entity_poly.type
_entity_poly.pdbx_seq_one_letter_code
_entity_poly.pdbx_strand_id
1 'polypeptide(L)'
;MRLRVTGHPVADGSRLGRVLDTGPMLRRTFFHPPDLWVGYLYANRADLLRLGALFRVAASSPHSAVHVPAAPGPGPLDARATPLLVAREDTGLRPSDWPALRRGMRRGGTPLTVTAPAPRSADRPDRVQRLSERHPARLAEHAGACFVLARPELLFWLGDSLTAAGEAVAGDPGIHRRGESFLQDLVGFFATGRPDDPMHALCLVAADPIFHRARWQRQQRRAGGAGRRGGPSQPVRVR
;
A
#
# COMPACT_ATOMS: atom_id res chain seq x y z
N MET A 1 4.30 -15.25 9.83
CA MET A 1 5.48 -14.45 9.41
C MET A 1 5.80 -13.44 10.50
N ARG A 2 7.07 -13.22 10.86
CA ARG A 2 7.48 -12.16 11.81
C ARG A 2 7.93 -10.91 11.04
N LEU A 3 7.40 -9.76 11.41
CA LEU A 3 7.65 -8.47 10.74
C LEU A 3 8.23 -7.48 11.74
N ARG A 4 9.25 -6.73 11.33
CA ARG A 4 9.81 -5.63 12.12
C ARG A 4 9.12 -4.33 11.71
N VAL A 5 8.50 -3.67 12.67
CA VAL A 5 7.74 -2.43 12.49
C VAL A 5 8.10 -1.45 13.61
N THR A 6 7.74 -0.18 13.45
CA THR A 6 7.82 0.82 14.51
C THR A 6 6.41 1.15 14.98
N GLY A 7 6.13 0.96 16.27
CA GLY A 7 4.87 1.34 16.87
C GLY A 7 4.89 2.81 17.33
N HIS A 8 3.93 3.59 16.85
CA HIS A 8 3.71 4.97 17.27
C HIS A 8 2.40 5.04 18.07
N PRO A 9 2.43 5.37 19.37
CA PRO A 9 1.21 5.51 20.15
C PRO A 9 0.37 6.69 19.62
N VAL A 10 -0.96 6.52 19.65
CA VAL A 10 -1.91 7.59 19.34
C VAL A 10 -2.43 8.13 20.65
N ALA A 11 -2.28 9.44 20.87
CA ALA A 11 -2.53 10.07 22.17
C ALA A 11 -4.02 10.38 22.44
N ASP A 12 -4.90 10.24 21.43
CA ASP A 12 -6.27 10.72 21.48
C ASP A 12 -7.30 9.60 21.69
N GLY A 13 -8.44 9.94 22.31
CA GLY A 13 -9.59 9.08 22.65
C GLY A 13 -10.34 8.42 21.47
N SER A 14 -9.68 8.29 20.32
CA SER A 14 -10.05 7.35 19.27
C SER A 14 -9.84 5.90 19.76
N ARG A 15 -10.54 4.94 19.14
CA ARG A 15 -10.28 3.50 19.41
C ARG A 15 -8.92 3.04 18.87
N LEU A 16 -8.27 3.85 18.04
CA LEU A 16 -6.94 3.61 17.51
C LEU A 16 -5.92 3.90 18.61
N GLY A 17 -5.26 2.85 19.12
CA GLY A 17 -4.23 2.99 20.14
C GLY A 17 -2.83 3.20 19.57
N ARG A 18 -2.57 2.75 18.33
CA ARG A 18 -1.24 2.89 17.69
C ARG A 18 -1.27 2.82 16.17
N VAL A 19 -0.24 3.40 15.55
CA VAL A 19 0.11 3.20 14.14
C VAL A 19 1.39 2.36 14.06
N LEU A 20 1.35 1.27 13.29
CA LEU A 20 2.48 0.40 13.00
C LEU A 20 3.10 0.84 11.67
N ASP A 21 4.23 1.54 11.75
CA ASP A 21 4.98 1.98 10.59
C ASP A 21 5.91 0.87 10.08
N THR A 22 5.84 0.58 8.78
CA THR A 22 6.73 -0.43 8.17
C THR A 22 8.12 0.13 7.86
N GLY A 23 8.27 1.46 7.89
CA GLY A 23 9.48 2.17 7.51
C GLY A 23 10.04 1.63 6.17
N PRO A 24 11.30 1.20 6.12
CA PRO A 24 11.95 0.78 4.88
C PRO A 24 11.61 -0.65 4.41
N MET A 25 10.72 -1.37 5.09
CA MET A 25 10.49 -2.80 4.81
C MET A 25 9.86 -3.05 3.44
N LEU A 26 9.06 -2.10 2.93
CA LEU A 26 8.28 -2.20 1.70
C LEU A 26 8.77 -1.21 0.62
N ARG A 27 10.09 -1.05 0.50
CA ARG A 27 10.73 -0.07 -0.40
C ARG A 27 10.43 -0.27 -1.89
N ARG A 28 9.84 -1.40 -2.30
CA ARG A 28 9.46 -1.67 -3.69
C ARG A 28 7.96 -1.85 -3.84
N THR A 29 7.19 -1.31 -2.90
CA THR A 29 5.74 -1.22 -2.98
C THR A 29 5.34 0.19 -3.42
N PHE A 30 4.66 0.28 -4.56
CA PHE A 30 4.15 1.55 -5.10
C PHE A 30 2.63 1.46 -5.17
N PHE A 31 1.96 2.24 -4.33
CA PHE A 31 0.52 2.41 -4.40
C PHE A 31 0.20 3.70 -5.15
N HIS A 32 -0.44 3.54 -6.31
CA HIS A 32 -0.97 4.65 -7.08
C HIS A 32 -2.48 4.71 -6.83
N PRO A 33 -2.99 5.83 -6.27
CA PRO A 33 -4.42 6.02 -6.09
C PRO A 33 -5.14 5.92 -7.44
N PRO A 34 -6.45 5.63 -7.43
CA PRO A 34 -7.24 5.57 -8.65
C PRO A 34 -7.20 6.91 -9.39
N ASP A 35 -6.57 6.90 -10.57
CA ASP A 35 -6.82 7.88 -11.62
C ASP A 35 -7.86 7.26 -12.56
N LEU A 36 -8.94 7.98 -12.86
CA LEU A 36 -10.06 7.46 -13.65
C LEU A 36 -10.58 6.09 -13.17
N TRP A 37 -10.79 5.93 -11.86
CA TRP A 37 -11.47 4.78 -11.24
C TRP A 37 -10.67 3.48 -11.08
N VAL A 38 -9.38 3.45 -11.41
CA VAL A 38 -8.55 2.25 -11.24
C VAL A 38 -7.29 2.56 -10.45
N GLY A 39 -7.19 2.01 -9.24
CA GLY A 39 -5.97 2.07 -8.43
C GLY A 39 -4.98 1.00 -8.86
N TYR A 40 -3.68 1.26 -8.68
CA TYR A 40 -2.64 0.29 -8.98
C TYR A 40 -1.73 0.06 -7.77
N LEU A 41 -1.51 -1.21 -7.44
CA LEU A 41 -0.53 -1.63 -6.45
C LEU A 41 0.57 -2.43 -7.15
N TYR A 42 1.76 -1.84 -7.24
CA TYR A 42 2.96 -2.52 -7.74
C TYR A 42 3.80 -3.02 -6.59
N ALA A 43 4.18 -4.29 -6.59
CA ALA A 43 5.10 -4.84 -5.61
C ALA A 43 5.87 -6.05 -6.17
N ASN A 44 7.04 -6.34 -5.61
CA ASN A 44 7.73 -7.61 -5.92
C ASN A 44 7.22 -8.75 -5.01
N ARG A 45 7.67 -9.97 -5.26
CA ARG A 45 7.29 -11.16 -4.46
C ARG A 45 7.42 -10.92 -2.96
N ALA A 46 8.60 -10.48 -2.52
CA ALA A 46 8.88 -10.33 -1.09
C ALA A 46 7.99 -9.27 -0.43
N ASP A 47 7.73 -8.16 -1.12
CA ASP A 47 6.88 -7.09 -0.62
C ASP A 47 5.41 -7.48 -0.62
N LEU A 48 4.93 -8.24 -1.61
CA LEU A 48 3.56 -8.81 -1.62
C LEU A 48 3.33 -9.74 -0.42
N LEU A 49 4.26 -10.64 -0.13
CA LEU A 49 4.16 -11.55 1.02
C LEU A 49 4.14 -10.78 2.36
N ARG A 50 4.95 -9.73 2.48
CA ARG A 50 4.98 -8.87 3.68
C ARG A 50 3.73 -8.01 3.80
N LEU A 51 3.25 -7.44 2.69
CA LEU A 51 2.03 -6.65 2.65
C LEU A 51 0.83 -7.50 3.02
N GLY A 52 0.71 -8.71 2.46
CA GLY A 52 -0.33 -9.66 2.83
C GLY A 52 -0.30 -10.04 4.32
N ALA A 53 0.89 -10.20 4.90
CA ALA A 53 1.07 -10.41 6.33
C ALA A 53 0.64 -9.18 7.17
N LEU A 54 0.94 -7.96 6.72
CA LEU A 54 0.55 -6.72 7.38
C LEU A 54 -0.97 -6.48 7.36
N PHE A 55 -1.65 -6.78 6.26
CA PHE A 55 -3.11 -6.73 6.18
C PHE A 55 -3.77 -7.66 7.22
N ARG A 56 -3.22 -8.87 7.40
CA ARG A 56 -3.68 -9.80 8.45
C ARG A 56 -3.37 -9.31 9.86
N VAL A 57 -2.24 -8.63 10.07
CA VAL A 57 -1.95 -7.94 11.35
C VAL A 57 -3.01 -6.88 11.63
N ALA A 58 -3.30 -6.01 10.66
CA ALA A 58 -4.36 -4.99 10.80
C ALA A 58 -5.73 -5.62 11.08
N ALA A 59 -6.07 -6.71 10.39
CA ALA A 59 -7.32 -7.46 10.61
C ALA A 59 -7.45 -8.00 12.06
N SER A 60 -6.35 -8.53 12.59
CA SER A 60 -6.30 -9.10 13.96
C SER A 60 -6.28 -8.07 15.08
N SER A 61 -6.01 -6.80 14.79
CA SER A 61 -5.78 -5.77 15.81
C SER A 61 -6.85 -4.67 15.78
N PRO A 62 -7.81 -4.64 16.72
CA PRO A 62 -8.87 -3.61 16.77
C PRO A 62 -8.36 -2.20 17.12
N HIS A 63 -7.09 -2.08 17.53
CA HIS A 63 -6.51 -0.84 18.04
C HIS A 63 -5.28 -0.40 17.26
N SER A 64 -5.02 -0.99 16.09
CA SER A 64 -3.85 -0.66 15.27
C SER A 64 -4.21 -0.33 13.83
N ALA A 65 -3.49 0.64 13.28
CA ALA A 65 -3.41 0.87 11.84
C ALA A 65 -2.01 0.51 11.36
N VAL A 66 -1.87 -0.01 10.14
CA VAL A 66 -0.58 -0.19 9.48
C VAL A 66 -0.34 0.98 8.54
N HIS A 67 0.82 1.63 8.65
CA HIS A 67 1.28 2.64 7.72
C HIS A 67 2.41 2.09 6.86
N VAL A 68 2.20 2.10 5.55
CA VAL A 68 3.19 1.79 4.53
C VAL A 68 3.62 3.12 3.89
N PRO A 69 4.84 3.60 4.13
CA PRO A 69 5.31 4.83 3.50
C PRO A 69 5.42 4.63 1.99
N ALA A 70 5.22 5.72 1.23
CA ALA A 70 5.48 5.70 -0.20
C ALA A 70 6.93 5.30 -0.46
N ALA A 71 7.15 4.38 -1.41
CA ALA A 71 8.48 4.04 -1.85
C ALA A 71 9.20 5.29 -2.40
N PRO A 72 10.49 5.51 -2.05
CA PRO A 72 11.26 6.63 -2.58
C PRO A 72 11.66 6.37 -4.04
N GLY A 73 11.58 7.41 -4.87
CA GLY A 73 12.01 7.37 -6.27
C GLY A 73 10.86 7.24 -7.27
N PRO A 74 11.16 7.14 -8.58
CA PRO A 74 10.14 6.96 -9.59
C PRO A 74 9.42 5.62 -9.38
N GLY A 75 8.09 5.65 -9.40
CA GLY A 75 7.29 4.44 -9.55
C GLY A 75 7.41 3.87 -10.97
N PRO A 76 6.81 2.70 -11.23
CA PRO A 76 6.70 2.14 -12.57
C PRO A 76 5.78 2.98 -13.47
N LEU A 77 4.82 3.68 -12.88
CA LEU A 77 3.99 4.68 -13.54
C LEU A 77 4.57 6.07 -13.38
N ASP A 78 4.32 6.95 -14.37
CA ASP A 78 4.58 8.39 -14.30
C ASP A 78 3.53 9.10 -13.44
N ALA A 79 3.23 8.51 -12.29
CA ALA A 79 2.26 8.95 -11.31
C ALA A 79 2.90 8.85 -9.92
N ARG A 80 2.50 9.75 -9.03
CA ARG A 80 3.09 9.80 -7.69
C ARG A 80 2.62 8.60 -6.86
N ALA A 81 3.55 7.78 -6.38
CA ALA A 81 3.24 6.77 -5.36
C ALA A 81 2.85 7.47 -4.05
N THR A 82 1.79 6.98 -3.41
CA THR A 82 1.26 7.55 -2.17
C THR A 82 1.47 6.57 -1.00
N PRO A 83 1.65 7.08 0.23
CA PRO A 83 1.59 6.24 1.42
C PRO A 83 0.24 5.58 1.54
N LEU A 84 0.22 4.36 2.07
CA LEU A 84 -0.97 3.55 2.29
C LEU A 84 -1.16 3.31 3.79
N LEU A 85 -2.33 3.66 4.32
CA LEU A 85 -2.78 3.26 5.64
C LEU A 85 -3.83 2.15 5.52
N VAL A 86 -3.67 1.10 6.32
CA VAL A 86 -4.60 -0.03 6.38
C VAL A 86 -5.07 -0.19 7.81
N ALA A 87 -6.37 -0.13 8.04
CA ALA A 87 -6.94 -0.28 9.37
C ALA A 87 -8.31 -0.92 9.30
N ARG A 88 -8.76 -1.49 10.43
CA ARG A 88 -10.16 -1.88 10.56
C ARG A 88 -11.04 -0.63 10.59
N GLU A 89 -12.23 -0.72 10.03
CA GLU A 89 -13.20 0.38 10.07
C GLU A 89 -13.63 0.74 11.50
N ASP A 90 -13.63 -0.24 12.42
CA ASP A 90 -14.02 -0.06 13.82
C ASP A 90 -12.90 0.50 14.72
N THR A 91 -11.71 0.76 14.16
CA THR A 91 -10.62 1.49 14.85
C THR A 91 -10.96 2.96 15.07
N GLY A 92 -11.97 3.49 14.38
CA GLY A 92 -12.33 4.91 14.43
C GLY A 92 -11.32 5.84 13.73
N LEU A 93 -10.33 5.30 13.02
CA LEU A 93 -9.39 6.08 12.21
C LEU A 93 -10.16 6.85 11.13
N ARG A 94 -10.12 8.19 11.18
CA ARG A 94 -10.64 9.03 10.10
C ARG A 94 -9.48 9.48 9.20
N PRO A 95 -9.65 9.52 7.87
CA PRO A 95 -8.63 10.07 6.97
C PRO A 95 -8.20 11.49 7.35
N SER A 96 -9.12 12.31 7.88
CA SER A 96 -8.87 13.67 8.39
C SER A 96 -7.87 13.75 9.54
N ASP A 97 -7.67 12.66 10.28
CA ASP A 97 -6.76 12.63 11.45
C ASP A 97 -5.30 12.48 11.01
N TRP A 98 -5.08 12.10 9.75
CA TRP A 98 -3.76 11.77 9.23
C TRP A 98 -2.71 12.86 9.38
N PRO A 99 -2.97 14.16 9.11
CA PRO A 99 -1.99 15.21 9.36
C PRO A 99 -1.52 15.25 10.82
N ALA A 100 -2.41 14.99 11.78
CA ALA A 100 -2.08 14.94 13.21
C ALA A 100 -1.29 13.68 13.57
N LEU A 101 -1.75 12.51 13.11
CA LEU A 101 -1.06 11.23 13.30
C LEU A 101 0.36 11.27 12.72
N ARG A 102 0.50 11.73 11.47
CA ARG A 102 1.79 11.88 10.79
C ARG A 102 2.74 12.82 11.53
N ARG A 103 2.23 13.90 12.13
CA ARG A 103 3.04 14.78 13.01
C ARG A 103 3.46 14.06 14.29
N GLY A 104 2.56 13.29 14.91
CA GLY A 104 2.85 12.49 16.10
C GLY A 104 3.92 11.43 15.85
N MET A 105 3.85 10.71 14.73
CA MET A 105 4.83 9.68 14.36
C MET A 105 6.27 10.20 14.25
N ARG A 106 6.44 11.49 13.91
CA ARG A 106 7.77 12.14 13.85
C ARG A 106 8.39 12.38 15.23
N ARG A 107 7.59 12.36 16.30
CA ARG A 107 8.07 12.63 17.67
C ARG A 107 8.77 11.42 18.30
N GLY A 108 8.59 10.23 17.72
CA GLY A 108 9.23 9.00 18.21
C GLY A 108 8.33 7.79 17.99
N GLY A 109 8.94 6.61 18.15
CA GLY A 109 8.25 5.32 18.07
C GLY A 109 9.09 4.21 18.68
N THR A 110 8.45 3.11 19.03
CA THR A 110 9.10 1.95 19.64
C THR A 110 9.27 0.85 18.60
N PRO A 111 10.47 0.31 18.38
CA PRO A 111 10.65 -0.87 17.54
C PRO A 111 9.86 -2.05 18.08
N LEU A 112 9.11 -2.73 17.22
CA LEU A 112 8.28 -3.89 17.56
C LEU A 112 8.51 -5.02 16.56
N THR A 113 8.34 -6.26 17.04
CA THR A 113 8.19 -7.42 16.17
C THR A 113 6.76 -7.93 16.29
N VAL A 114 6.03 -7.94 15.18
CA VAL A 114 4.67 -8.46 15.12
C VAL A 114 4.66 -9.80 14.38
N THR A 115 3.86 -10.74 14.86
CA THR A 115 3.64 -12.02 14.19
C THR A 115 2.31 -11.95 13.46
N ALA A 116 2.37 -12.01 12.12
CA ALA A 116 1.16 -12.09 11.32
C ALA A 116 0.50 -13.47 11.49
N PRO A 117 -0.84 -13.51 11.64
CA PRO A 117 -1.61 -14.75 11.54
C PRO A 117 -1.24 -15.54 10.28
N ALA A 118 -1.29 -16.87 10.32
CA ALA A 118 -0.99 -17.71 9.14
C ALA A 118 -1.94 -17.42 7.97
N PRO A 119 -1.48 -17.55 6.71
CA PRO A 119 -2.35 -17.30 5.56
C PRO A 119 -3.36 -18.43 5.45
N ARG A 120 -4.57 -18.10 5.02
CA ARG A 120 -5.61 -19.09 4.68
C ARG A 120 -5.66 -19.25 3.16
N SER A 121 -6.54 -20.13 2.68
CA SER A 121 -6.81 -20.18 1.23
C SER A 121 -7.26 -18.81 0.74
N ALA A 122 -6.73 -18.39 -0.40
CA ALA A 122 -7.14 -17.15 -1.06
C ALA A 122 -8.46 -17.31 -1.84
N ASP A 123 -8.96 -18.55 -1.99
CA ASP A 123 -10.29 -18.81 -2.55
C ASP A 123 -11.30 -17.98 -1.78
N ARG A 124 -11.94 -17.03 -2.48
CA ARG A 124 -12.91 -16.11 -1.90
C ARG A 124 -14.14 -16.92 -1.51
N PRO A 125 -14.40 -17.19 -0.22
CA PRO A 125 -15.61 -17.91 0.15
C PRO A 125 -16.81 -17.03 -0.21
N ASP A 126 -17.92 -17.62 -0.66
CA ASP A 126 -19.13 -16.86 -1.01
C ASP A 126 -19.58 -15.89 0.11
N ARG A 127 -19.33 -16.28 1.37
CA ARG A 127 -19.59 -15.43 2.53
C ARG A 127 -18.81 -14.11 2.48
N VAL A 128 -17.54 -14.14 2.09
CA VAL A 128 -16.69 -12.94 1.95
C VAL A 128 -17.15 -12.10 0.76
N GLN A 129 -17.58 -12.73 -0.34
CA GLN A 129 -18.17 -12.02 -1.47
C GLN A 129 -19.45 -11.27 -1.09
N ARG A 130 -20.42 -11.97 -0.47
CA ARG A 130 -21.64 -11.33 0.04
C ARG A 130 -21.34 -10.24 1.08
N LEU A 131 -20.29 -10.42 1.88
CA LEU A 131 -19.87 -9.42 2.85
C LEU A 131 -19.34 -8.16 2.17
N SER A 132 -18.50 -8.30 1.15
CA SER A 132 -18.00 -7.15 0.38
C SER A 132 -19.09 -6.42 -0.41
N GLU A 133 -20.14 -7.12 -0.84
CA GLU A 133 -21.28 -6.46 -1.52
C GLU A 133 -22.09 -5.58 -0.54
N ARG A 134 -22.27 -6.05 0.70
CA ARG A 134 -23.07 -5.33 1.72
C ARG A 134 -22.25 -4.29 2.48
N HIS A 135 -20.97 -4.58 2.71
CA HIS A 135 -20.05 -3.79 3.52
C HIS A 135 -18.68 -3.72 2.82
N PRO A 136 -18.60 -3.07 1.65
CA PRO A 136 -17.37 -2.99 0.88
C PRO A 136 -16.28 -2.24 1.64
N ALA A 137 -15.01 -2.55 1.35
CA ALA A 137 -13.87 -1.85 1.93
C ALA A 137 -13.84 -0.40 1.46
N ARG A 138 -13.64 0.56 2.34
CA ARG A 138 -13.55 1.97 1.95
C ARG A 138 -12.13 2.30 1.52
N LEU A 139 -11.98 2.78 0.29
CA LEU A 139 -10.78 3.50 -0.14
C LEU A 139 -11.03 5.01 0.01
N ALA A 140 -10.11 5.72 0.64
CA ALA A 140 -10.15 7.18 0.71
C ALA A 140 -8.77 7.77 0.45
N GLU A 141 -8.73 8.98 -0.10
CA GLU A 141 -7.52 9.79 -0.17
C GLU A 141 -7.67 11.01 0.75
N HIS A 142 -6.65 11.30 1.54
CA HIS A 142 -6.60 12.53 2.33
C HIS A 142 -5.17 12.95 2.62
N ALA A 143 -4.89 14.26 2.47
CA ALA A 143 -3.60 14.87 2.77
C ALA A 143 -2.37 14.12 2.17
N GLY A 144 -2.56 13.61 0.94
CA GLY A 144 -1.54 12.91 0.16
C GLY A 144 -1.24 11.48 0.63
N ALA A 145 -2.19 10.81 1.29
CA ALA A 145 -2.12 9.39 1.60
C ALA A 145 -3.45 8.69 1.28
N CYS A 146 -3.36 7.39 1.02
CA CYS A 146 -4.50 6.52 0.76
C CYS A 146 -4.82 5.66 1.97
N PHE A 147 -6.11 5.37 2.16
CA PHE A 147 -6.63 4.64 3.31
C PHE A 147 -7.46 3.48 2.82
N VAL A 148 -7.12 2.26 3.24
CA VAL A 148 -7.96 1.08 3.11
C VAL A 148 -8.54 0.77 4.48
N LEU A 149 -9.83 1.08 4.64
CA LEU A 149 -10.60 0.83 5.86
C LEU A 149 -11.61 -0.26 5.58
N ALA A 150 -11.57 -1.36 6.30
CA ALA A 150 -12.52 -2.45 6.08
C ALA A 150 -12.81 -3.23 7.35
N ARG A 151 -13.83 -4.07 7.30
CA ARG A 151 -14.08 -5.10 8.31
C ARG A 151 -12.89 -6.07 8.44
N PRO A 152 -12.66 -6.67 9.62
CA PRO A 152 -11.54 -7.58 9.83
C PRO A 152 -11.58 -8.78 8.87
N GLU A 153 -12.76 -9.32 8.55
CA GLU A 153 -12.89 -10.46 7.65
C GLU A 153 -12.41 -10.12 6.22
N LEU A 154 -12.71 -8.90 5.76
CA LEU A 154 -12.27 -8.38 4.46
C LEU A 154 -10.77 -8.11 4.43
N LEU A 155 -10.22 -7.50 5.50
CA LEU A 155 -8.77 -7.29 5.61
C LEU A 155 -7.99 -8.61 5.65
N PHE A 156 -8.51 -9.62 6.34
CA PHE A 156 -7.90 -10.94 6.34
C PHE A 156 -7.86 -11.53 4.93
N TRP A 157 -8.99 -11.48 4.21
CA TRP A 157 -9.04 -11.97 2.83
C TRP A 157 -8.11 -11.20 1.90
N LEU A 158 -8.07 -9.87 1.94
CA LEU A 158 -7.09 -9.08 1.17
C LEU A 158 -5.66 -9.51 1.47
N GLY A 159 -5.37 -9.76 2.76
CA GLY A 159 -4.07 -10.26 3.18
C GLY A 159 -3.74 -11.65 2.61
N ASP A 160 -4.72 -12.54 2.56
CA ASP A 160 -4.60 -13.88 1.95
C ASP A 160 -4.40 -13.76 0.42
N SER A 161 -5.19 -12.93 -0.28
CA SER A 161 -5.07 -12.67 -1.72
C SER A 161 -3.72 -12.06 -2.11
N LEU A 162 -3.20 -11.11 -1.33
CA LEU A 162 -1.86 -10.54 -1.54
C LEU A 162 -0.76 -11.59 -1.32
N THR A 163 -0.96 -12.49 -0.35
CA THR A 163 -0.01 -13.58 -0.08
C THR A 163 0.01 -14.58 -1.24
N ALA A 164 -1.17 -15.00 -1.71
CA ALA A 164 -1.29 -15.92 -2.85
C ALA A 164 -0.68 -15.31 -4.13
N ALA A 165 -0.95 -14.02 -4.39
CA ALA A 165 -0.31 -13.32 -5.50
C ALA A 165 1.22 -13.28 -5.35
N GLY A 166 1.74 -13.03 -4.15
CA GLY A 166 3.18 -13.10 -3.88
C GLY A 166 3.78 -14.48 -4.16
N GLU A 167 3.08 -15.56 -3.83
CA GLU A 167 3.54 -16.92 -4.16
C GLU A 167 3.48 -17.21 -5.66
N ALA A 168 2.45 -16.71 -6.36
CA ALA A 168 2.31 -16.88 -7.81
C ALA A 168 3.45 -16.21 -8.61
N VAL A 169 4.08 -15.16 -8.08
CA VAL A 169 5.17 -14.44 -8.77
C VAL A 169 6.28 -15.36 -9.26
N ALA A 170 6.65 -16.39 -8.48
CA ALA A 170 7.76 -17.27 -8.82
C ALA A 170 7.47 -18.19 -10.02
N GLY A 171 6.19 -18.42 -10.33
CA GLY A 171 5.75 -19.27 -11.44
C GLY A 171 5.26 -18.49 -12.66
N ASP A 172 5.14 -17.17 -12.58
CA ASP A 172 4.51 -16.36 -13.65
C ASP A 172 5.45 -16.17 -14.85
N PRO A 173 5.11 -16.70 -16.04
CA PRO A 173 5.96 -16.58 -17.23
C PRO A 173 6.02 -15.16 -17.80
N GLY A 174 5.03 -14.32 -17.51
CA GLY A 174 4.99 -12.91 -17.88
C GLY A 174 6.02 -12.10 -17.10
N ILE A 175 6.14 -12.32 -15.79
CA ILE A 175 7.15 -11.70 -14.93
C ILE A 175 8.54 -12.13 -15.37
N HIS A 176 8.77 -13.41 -15.63
CA HIS A 176 10.08 -13.88 -16.11
C HIS A 176 10.46 -13.25 -17.46
N ARG A 177 9.49 -13.09 -18.37
CA ARG A 177 9.74 -12.51 -19.71
C ARG A 177 9.88 -11.00 -19.71
N ARG A 178 9.06 -10.25 -18.95
CA ARG A 178 8.94 -8.79 -19.04
C ARG A 178 9.35 -8.03 -17.78
N GLY A 179 9.56 -8.74 -16.68
CA GLY A 179 9.85 -8.18 -15.35
C GLY A 179 8.63 -7.70 -14.58
N GLU A 180 7.45 -7.75 -15.21
CA GLU A 180 6.18 -7.36 -14.61
C GLU A 180 5.00 -8.13 -15.23
N SER A 181 3.96 -8.36 -14.43
CA SER A 181 2.71 -9.00 -14.86
C SER A 181 1.55 -8.54 -13.96
N PHE A 182 0.38 -8.38 -14.57
CA PHE A 182 -0.87 -8.23 -13.83
C PHE A 182 -1.24 -9.57 -13.21
N LEU A 183 -1.48 -9.59 -11.90
CA LEU A 183 -1.78 -10.82 -11.17
C LEU A 183 -3.26 -11.01 -10.88
N GLN A 184 -3.94 -9.93 -10.49
CA GLN A 184 -5.38 -9.94 -10.19
C GLN A 184 -5.90 -8.50 -10.11
N ASP A 185 -7.21 -8.33 -10.27
CA ASP A 185 -7.92 -7.15 -9.83
C ASP A 185 -8.76 -7.46 -8.59
N LEU A 186 -9.04 -6.42 -7.81
CA LEU A 186 -9.92 -6.48 -6.65
C LEU A 186 -11.24 -5.76 -6.97
N VAL A 187 -11.85 -6.09 -8.11
CA VAL A 187 -13.14 -5.53 -8.55
C VAL A 187 -14.24 -5.87 -7.55
N GLY A 188 -15.14 -4.90 -7.32
CA GLY A 188 -16.29 -5.05 -6.42
C GLY A 188 -15.90 -5.15 -4.93
N PHE A 189 -14.64 -4.88 -4.60
CA PHE A 189 -14.16 -4.96 -3.22
C PHE A 189 -14.31 -3.64 -2.46
N PHE A 190 -14.26 -2.52 -3.18
CA PHE A 190 -14.20 -1.21 -2.57
C PHE A 190 -15.48 -0.41 -2.73
N ALA A 191 -15.83 0.31 -1.65
CA ALA A 191 -16.98 1.17 -1.56
C ALA A 191 -16.75 2.37 -2.47
N THR A 192 -17.79 2.74 -3.19
CA THR A 192 -17.78 3.94 -4.00
C THR A 192 -17.94 5.14 -3.06
N GLY A 193 -17.01 6.09 -3.10
CA GLY A 193 -17.09 7.31 -2.28
C GLY A 193 -18.23 8.24 -2.72
N ARG A 194 -18.81 7.98 -3.90
CA ARG A 194 -20.00 8.64 -4.46
C ARG A 194 -20.91 7.56 -5.07
N PRO A 195 -22.24 7.69 -4.95
CA PRO A 195 -23.17 6.78 -5.60
C PRO A 195 -23.00 6.74 -7.13
N ASP A 196 -22.52 7.83 -7.72
CA ASP A 196 -22.47 8.00 -9.18
C ASP A 196 -21.10 7.69 -9.81
N ASP A 197 -20.09 7.26 -9.04
CA ASP A 197 -18.77 7.02 -9.63
C ASP A 197 -17.91 6.01 -8.84
N PRO A 198 -17.94 4.71 -9.22
CA PRO A 198 -17.28 3.63 -8.50
C PRO A 198 -15.78 3.56 -8.79
N MET A 199 -14.93 3.32 -7.77
CA MET A 199 -13.63 2.72 -8.05
C MET A 199 -13.89 1.33 -8.63
N HIS A 200 -13.56 1.16 -9.91
CA HIS A 200 -13.82 -0.07 -10.66
C HIS A 200 -12.94 -1.21 -10.16
N ALA A 201 -11.66 -0.94 -9.89
CA ALA A 201 -10.70 -1.96 -9.46
C ALA A 201 -9.50 -1.39 -8.70
N LEU A 202 -8.92 -2.21 -7.83
CA LEU A 202 -7.51 -2.10 -7.44
C LEU A 202 -6.75 -3.21 -8.16
N CYS A 203 -5.92 -2.83 -9.14
CA CYS A 203 -5.11 -3.74 -9.93
C CYS A 203 -3.81 -4.08 -9.20
N LEU A 204 -3.55 -5.36 -9.00
CA LEU A 204 -2.30 -5.86 -8.45
C LEU A 204 -1.34 -6.20 -9.58
N VAL A 205 -0.23 -5.50 -9.65
CA VAL A 205 0.83 -5.74 -10.63
C VAL A 205 2.07 -6.20 -9.89
N ALA A 206 2.53 -7.41 -10.19
CA ALA A 206 3.83 -7.83 -9.69
C ALA A 206 4.93 -7.27 -10.59
N ALA A 207 5.96 -6.69 -9.97
CA ALA A 207 7.14 -6.22 -10.68
C ALA A 207 8.39 -6.64 -9.91
N ASP A 208 9.16 -7.58 -10.46
CA ASP A 208 10.35 -8.11 -9.80
C ASP A 208 11.63 -7.74 -10.56
N PRO A 209 12.48 -6.87 -10.00
CA PRO A 209 13.69 -6.42 -10.65
C PRO A 209 14.77 -7.50 -10.77
N ILE A 210 14.62 -8.65 -10.09
CA ILE A 210 15.56 -9.78 -10.24
C ILE A 210 15.58 -10.25 -11.69
N PHE A 211 14.42 -10.33 -12.34
CA PHE A 211 14.32 -10.85 -13.70
C PHE A 211 14.75 -9.85 -14.78
N HIS A 212 14.82 -8.54 -14.47
CA HIS A 212 15.19 -7.49 -15.44
C HIS A 212 15.95 -6.30 -14.82
N ARG A 213 17.03 -6.60 -14.09
CA ARG A 213 17.87 -5.61 -13.36
C ARG A 213 18.30 -4.43 -14.22
N ALA A 214 18.64 -4.67 -15.49
CA ALA A 214 19.09 -3.65 -16.43
C ALA A 214 17.98 -2.67 -16.89
N ARG A 215 16.71 -3.11 -16.96
CA ARG A 215 15.56 -2.24 -17.29
C ARG A 215 15.26 -1.30 -16.12
N TRP A 216 15.21 -1.87 -14.91
CA TRP A 216 15.00 -1.12 -13.67
C TRP A 216 16.11 -0.10 -13.39
N GLN A 217 17.37 -0.48 -13.58
CA GLN A 217 18.49 0.47 -13.44
C GLN A 217 18.42 1.62 -14.45
N ARG A 218 17.95 1.36 -15.68
CA ARG A 218 17.74 2.42 -16.70
C ARG A 218 16.62 3.38 -16.32
N GLN A 219 15.49 2.88 -15.79
CA GLN A 219 14.39 3.72 -15.30
C GLN A 219 14.83 4.57 -14.10
N GLN A 220 15.54 3.99 -13.12
CA GLN A 220 16.07 4.73 -11.97
C GLN A 220 17.07 5.83 -12.39
N ARG A 221 17.95 5.56 -13.36
CA ARG A 221 18.88 6.56 -13.90
C ARG A 221 18.16 7.70 -14.61
N ARG A 222 17.09 7.42 -15.36
CA ARG A 222 16.28 8.46 -16.02
C ARG A 222 15.59 9.38 -15.02
N ALA A 223 15.00 8.83 -13.97
CA ALA A 223 14.35 9.65 -12.95
C ALA A 223 15.34 10.41 -12.05
N GLY A 224 16.49 9.82 -11.73
CA GLY A 224 17.55 10.52 -10.99
C GLY A 224 18.25 11.62 -11.80
N GLY A 225 18.24 11.52 -13.14
CA GLY A 225 18.81 12.52 -14.04
C GLY A 225 17.92 13.74 -14.29
N ALA A 226 16.60 13.61 -14.12
CA ALA A 226 15.64 14.71 -14.31
C ALA A 226 15.71 15.80 -13.22
N GLY A 227 16.23 15.47 -12.03
CA GLY A 227 16.38 16.42 -10.91
C GLY A 227 17.64 17.28 -10.91
N ARG A 228 18.48 17.23 -11.97
CA ARG A 228 19.82 17.86 -11.99
C ARG A 228 20.05 18.89 -13.10
N ARG A 229 18.99 19.43 -13.70
CA ARG A 229 19.08 20.59 -14.63
C ARG A 229 18.51 21.86 -14.00
N GLY A 230 19.05 22.26 -12.85
CA GLY A 230 19.06 23.66 -12.41
C GLY A 230 20.42 24.23 -12.76
N GLY A 231 20.56 24.83 -13.94
CA GLY A 231 21.79 25.51 -14.35
C GLY A 231 22.08 26.73 -13.45
N PRO A 232 23.34 27.12 -13.26
CA PRO A 232 23.70 28.30 -12.48
C PRO A 232 23.11 29.55 -13.14
N SER A 233 22.29 30.28 -12.39
CA SER A 233 21.79 31.61 -12.73
C SER A 233 22.97 32.53 -13.03
N GLN A 234 23.06 33.04 -14.25
CA GLN A 234 24.01 34.11 -14.59
C GLN A 234 23.64 35.39 -13.81
N PRO A 235 24.62 36.12 -13.26
CA PRO A 235 24.35 37.42 -12.64
C PRO A 235 24.05 38.46 -13.71
N VAL A 236 22.88 39.08 -13.60
CA VAL A 236 22.47 40.26 -14.37
C VAL A 236 23.38 41.42 -13.99
N ARG A 237 24.18 41.93 -14.94
CA ARG A 237 24.88 43.21 -14.79
C ARG A 237 23.88 44.33 -15.05
N VAL A 238 23.60 45.11 -14.01
CA VAL A 238 22.94 46.41 -14.13
C VAL A 238 23.98 47.42 -14.62
N ARG A 239 23.63 48.18 -15.66
CA ARG A 239 24.28 49.44 -16.06
C ARG A 239 23.29 50.56 -15.81
#